data_AF-A0A2N3YIK7-F1
#
_entry.id   AF-A0A2N3YIK7-F1
#
_cell.length_a   1.000
_cell.length_b   1.000
_cell.length_c   1.000
_cell.angle_alpha   90.00
_cell.angle_beta   90.00
_cell.angle_gamma   90.00
#
_symmetry.space_group_name_H-M   'P 1'
#
loop_
_entity.id
_entity.type
_entity.pdbx_description
1 polymer ?
#
loop_
_entity_poly.entity_id
_entity_poly.type
_entity_poly.pdbx_seq_one_letter_code
_entity_poly.pdbx_strand_id
1 'polypeptide(L)' 'MRMQGDPSLTDDDLQGEIDLVGALVLAAADADGPMSQSTIDEVLGVDGLEQPGGAEAAEPPAEGVVADPGPDDAPR' A
#
# COMPACT_ATOMS: atom_id res chain seq x y z
N MET A 1 -13.53 -9.44 -8.64
CA MET A 1 -12.11 -9.11 -8.43
C MET A 1 -11.37 -10.42 -8.21
N ARG A 2 -10.38 -10.76 -9.03
CA ARG A 2 -9.50 -11.90 -8.74
C ARG A 2 -8.30 -11.36 -7.96
N MET A 3 -8.15 -11.78 -6.71
CA MET A 3 -6.86 -11.74 -6.04
C MET A 3 -5.96 -12.71 -6.80
N GLN A 4 -5.12 -12.20 -7.69
CA GLN A 4 -4.05 -13.00 -8.30
C GLN A 4 -2.95 -13.09 -7.24
N GLY A 5 -3.03 -14.14 -6.42
CA GLY A 5 -1.94 -14.52 -5.52
C GLY A 5 -0.71 -14.93 -6.34
N ASP A 6 0.45 -14.90 -5.71
CA ASP A 6 1.70 -15.33 -6.33
C ASP A 6 1.60 -16.82 -6.72
N PRO A 7 1.70 -17.16 -8.03
CA PRO A 7 1.57 -18.54 -8.50
C PRO A 7 2.77 -19.42 -8.13
N SER A 8 3.82 -18.85 -7.53
CA SER A 8 5.02 -19.58 -7.09
C SER A 8 4.95 -20.09 -5.65
N LEU A 9 3.97 -19.64 -4.85
CA LEU A 9 3.77 -20.13 -3.49
C LEU A 9 3.25 -21.57 -3.52
N THR A 10 3.97 -22.47 -2.86
CA THR A 10 3.46 -23.82 -2.58
C THR A 10 2.37 -23.75 -1.50
N ASP A 11 1.52 -24.77 -1.36
CA ASP A 11 0.37 -24.70 -0.42
C ASP A 11 0.76 -24.31 1.01
N ASP A 12 1.94 -24.74 1.48
CA ASP A 12 2.46 -24.39 2.81
C ASP A 12 2.98 -22.94 2.88
N ASP A 13 3.69 -22.48 1.85
CA ASP A 13 4.16 -21.08 1.78
C ASP A 13 2.98 -20.11 1.62
N LEU A 14 1.96 -20.51 0.88
CA LEU A 14 0.73 -19.76 0.69
C LEU A 14 -0.05 -19.59 2.00
N GLN A 15 -0.12 -20.63 2.82
CA GLN A 15 -0.76 -20.54 4.13
C GLN A 15 -0.01 -19.56 5.04
N GLY A 16 1.32 -19.58 5.02
CA GLY A 16 2.14 -18.62 5.75
C GLY A 16 1.87 -17.16 5.35
N GLU A 17 1.75 -16.90 4.05
CA GLU A 17 1.41 -15.56 3.54
C GLU A 17 0.00 -15.12 3.95
N ILE A 18 -0.98 -16.02 3.94
CA ILE A 18 -2.35 -15.73 4.39
C ILE A 18 -2.37 -15.35 5.87
N ASP A 19 -1.66 -16.11 6.70
CA ASP A 19 -1.58 -15.86 8.14
C ASP A 19 -0.88 -14.52 8.41
N LEU A 20 0.18 -14.21 7.67
CA LEU A 20 0.91 -12.95 7.75
C LEU A 20 0.03 -11.74 7.40
N VAL A 21 -0.66 -11.79 6.25
CA VAL A 21 -1.57 -10.71 5.83
C VAL A 21 -2.71 -10.55 6.82
N GLY A 22 -3.24 -11.67 7.36
CA GLY A 22 -4.26 -11.66 8.40
C GLY A 22 -3.80 -10.93 9.66
N ALA A 23 -2.59 -11.22 10.13
CA ALA A 23 -1.99 -10.55 11.28
C ALA A 23 -1.81 -9.05 11.03
N LEU A 24 -1.39 -8.65 9.83
CA LEU A 24 -1.19 -7.25 9.46
C LEU A 24 -2.52 -6.47 9.46
N VAL A 25 -3.59 -7.07 8.92
CA VAL A 25 -4.93 -6.47 8.91
C VAL A 25 -5.48 -6.30 10.32
N LEU A 26 -5.30 -7.30 11.19
CA LEU A 26 -5.72 -7.21 12.59
C LEU A 26 -4.97 -6.11 13.33
N ALA A 27 -3.66 -6.02 13.16
CA ALA A 27 -2.84 -4.96 13.76
C ALA A 27 -3.25 -3.57 13.26
N ALA A 28 -3.56 -3.44 11.96
CA ALA A 28 -4.04 -2.18 11.39
C ALA A 28 -5.42 -1.78 11.93
N ALA A 29 -6.30 -2.76 12.18
CA ALA A 29 -7.64 -2.51 12.70
C ALA A 29 -7.64 -2.08 14.18
N ASP A 30 -6.65 -2.51 14.96
CA ASP A 30 -6.48 -2.13 16.37
C ASP A 30 -5.72 -0.80 16.53
N ALA A 31 -5.01 -0.36 15.50
CA ALA A 31 -4.27 0.90 15.52
C ALA A 31 -5.20 2.12 15.44
N ASP A 32 -4.98 3.08 16.34
CA ASP A 32 -5.61 4.41 16.29
C ASP A 32 -4.93 5.30 15.23
N GLY A 33 -5.08 4.93 13.95
CA GLY A 33 -4.49 5.61 12.81
C GLY A 33 -3.49 4.74 12.02
N PRO A 34 -2.65 5.35 11.17
CA PRO A 34 -1.64 4.61 10.41
C PRO A 34 -0.69 3.84 11.33
N MET A 35 -0.41 2.58 11.00
CA MET A 35 0.58 1.79 11.73
C MET A 35 1.97 2.40 11.60
N SER A 36 2.74 2.33 12.69
CA SER A 36 4.15 2.73 12.67
C SER A 36 4.99 1.70 11.91
N GLN A 37 6.09 2.15 11.28
CA GLN A 37 7.00 1.24 10.58
C GLN A 37 7.56 0.15 11.51
N SER A 38 7.87 0.48 12.76
CA SER A 38 8.32 -0.52 13.73
C SER A 38 7.27 -1.58 14.03
N THR A 39 5.98 -1.22 14.06
CA THR A 39 4.89 -2.20 14.25
C THR A 39 4.71 -3.07 13.02
N ILE A 40 4.89 -2.50 11.82
CA ILE A 40 4.86 -3.26 10.57
C ILE A 40 6.02 -4.26 10.53
N ASP A 41 7.23 -3.80 10.85
CA ASP A 41 8.44 -4.64 10.85
C ASP A 41 8.34 -5.79 11.86
N GLU A 42 7.73 -5.53 13.03
CA GLU A 42 7.45 -6.55 14.05
C GLU A 42 6.48 -7.63 13.53
N VAL A 43 5.38 -7.23 12.90
CA VAL A 43 4.41 -8.19 12.33
C VAL A 43 5.01 -8.96 11.17
N LEU A 44 5.85 -8.32 10.35
CA LEU A 44 6.58 -8.95 9.25
C LEU A 44 7.74 -9.83 9.73
N GLY A 45 8.13 -9.76 11.02
CA GLY A 45 9.26 -10.50 11.56
C GLY A 45 10.61 -10.05 11.00
N VAL A 46 10.71 -8.80 10.55
CA VAL A 46 11.92 -8.22 9.91
C VAL A 46 12.66 -7.25 10.83
N ASP A 47 12.33 -7.22 12.12
CA ASP A 47 12.99 -6.38 13.13
C ASP A 47 14.52 -6.57 13.10
N GLY A 48 15.24 -5.46 12.88
CA GLY A 48 16.70 -5.46 12.86
C GLY A 48 17.34 -5.84 11.53
N LEU A 49 16.56 -6.08 10.47
CA LEU A 49 17.08 -6.01 9.11
C LEU A 49 17.29 -4.53 8.77
N GLU A 50 18.55 -4.10 8.57
CA GLU A 50 18.84 -2.75 8.09
C GLU A 50 18.06 -2.51 6.79
N GLN A 51 17.06 -1.63 6.83
CA GLN A 51 16.20 -1.31 5.71
C GLN A 51 17.04 -0.63 4.61
N PRO A 52 17.26 -1.25 3.43
CA PRO A 52 17.97 -0.59 2.36
C PRO A 52 17.01 0.38 1.67
N GLY A 53 16.95 1.61 2.18
CA GLY A 53 16.26 2.73 1.54
C GLY A 53 14.89 3.02 2.12
N GLY A 54 14.84 4.03 3.00
CA GLY A 54 13.61 4.73 3.29
C GLY A 54 13.02 5.23 1.98
N ALA A 55 11.84 4.72 1.63
CA ALA A 55 11.05 5.29 0.56
C ALA A 55 10.70 6.73 0.96
N GLU A 56 11.30 7.69 0.25
CA GLU A 56 10.76 9.05 0.16
C GLU A 56 9.25 8.94 0.04
N ALA A 57 8.55 9.60 0.96
CA ALA A 57 7.11 9.79 0.87
C ALA A 57 6.79 10.26 -0.55
N ALA A 58 6.19 9.38 -1.35
CA ALA A 58 5.69 9.74 -2.66
C ALA A 58 4.71 10.89 -2.45
N GLU A 59 5.07 12.08 -2.93
CA GLU A 59 4.14 13.20 -2.98
C GLU A 59 2.85 12.71 -3.65
N PRO A 60 1.66 12.97 -3.06
CA PRO A 60 0.42 12.62 -3.72
C PRO A 60 0.39 13.30 -5.10
N PRO A 61 -0.03 12.61 -6.18
CA PRO A 61 -0.15 13.26 -7.47
C PRO A 61 -1.11 14.44 -7.32
N ALA A 62 -0.63 15.63 -7.67
CA ALA A 62 -1.39 16.86 -7.61
C ALA A 62 -2.76 16.67 -8.29
N GLU A 63 -3.81 16.95 -7.52
CA GLU A 63 -5.19 16.95 -7.97
C GLU A 63 -5.37 17.86 -9.20
N GLY A 64 -6.10 17.34 -10.19
CA GLY A 64 -7.01 18.10 -11.03
C GLY A 64 -6.51 19.39 -11.68
N VAL A 65 -5.93 19.27 -12.88
CA VAL A 65 -6.18 20.26 -13.94
C VAL A 65 -6.85 19.55 -15.12
N VAL A 66 -8.13 19.23 -14.95
CA VAL A 66 -9.01 19.19 -16.12
C VAL A 66 -9.14 20.64 -16.56
N ALA A 67 -8.38 21.01 -17.60
CA ALA A 67 -8.66 22.23 -18.33
C ALA A 67 -10.10 22.12 -18.81
N ASP A 68 -10.98 22.94 -18.24
CA ASP A 68 -12.32 23.18 -18.73
C ASP A 68 -12.20 24.07 -19.98
N PRO A 69 -12.47 23.59 -21.21
CA PRO A 69 -12.68 24.50 -22.32
C PRO A 69 -14.18 24.79 -22.42
N GLY A 70 -14.61 25.88 -21.80
CA GLY A 70 -15.89 26.50 -22.14
C GLY A 70 -15.79 28.02 -22.04
N PRO A 71 -16.61 28.80 -22.77
CA PRO A 71 -17.41 28.50 -23.96
C PRO A 71 -16.97 29.34 -25.19
N ASP A 72 -17.46 28.94 -26.36
CA ASP A 72 -17.79 29.79 -27.53
C ASP A 72 -17.23 31.23 -27.52
N ASP A 73 -16.14 31.47 -28.25
CA ASP A 73 -15.77 32.82 -28.71
C ASP A 73 -15.75 32.80 -30.24
N ALA A 74 -16.90 33.14 -30.82
CA ALA A 74 -17.06 33.36 -32.25
C ALA A 74 -16.38 34.68 -32.64
N PRO A 75 -15.49 34.70 -33.66
CA PRO A 75 -15.06 35.95 -34.28
C PRO A 75 -15.75 36.16 -35.64
N ARG A 76 -16.63 37.17 -35.63
CA ARG A 76 -16.97 38.15 -36.68
C ARG A 76 -17.82 37.75 -37.88
#